data_AF-A0A7K3TAU8-F1
#
_entry.id   AF-A0A7K3TAU8-F1
#
_cell.length_a   1.000
_cell.length_b   1.000
_cell.length_c   1.000
_cell.angle_alpha   90.00
_cell.angle_beta   90.00
_cell.angle_gamma   90.00
#
_symmetry.space_group_name_H-M   'P 1'
#
loop_
_entity.id
_entity.type
_entity.pdbx_description
1 polymer ?
#
loop_
_entity_poly.entity_id
_entity_poly.type
_entity_poly.pdbx_seq_one_letter_code
_entity_poly.pdbx_strand_id
1 'polypeptide(L)'
;MQTSRRKRIGVALLCAVLTWFVVGVMMPLRADSAPRAMEVVSYTVRPGDTLWSYAQSITPQGGDVSQRVDELMRLNDLESTALQVGQRIVVPVDD
;
A
#
# COMPACT_ATOMS: atom_id res chain seq x y z
N MET A 1 12.91 -59.62 -0.02
CA MET A 1 13.09 -58.52 -1.02
C MET A 1 11.97 -57.45 -0.99
N GLN A 2 11.22 -57.26 0.12
CA GLN A 2 10.13 -56.26 0.23
C GLN A 2 10.48 -55.03 1.09
N THR A 3 11.49 -55.12 1.96
CA THR A 3 11.86 -54.07 2.93
C THR A 3 12.56 -52.87 2.29
N SER A 4 13.23 -53.05 1.15
CA SER A 4 13.92 -51.97 0.43
C SER A 4 12.97 -51.03 -0.31
N ARG A 5 11.83 -51.52 -0.82
CA ARG A 5 10.84 -50.69 -1.54
C ARG A 5 10.11 -49.72 -0.59
N ARG A 6 9.71 -50.19 0.60
CA ARG A 6 9.02 -49.37 1.62
C ARG A 6 9.93 -48.25 2.17
N LYS A 7 11.21 -48.57 2.39
CA LYS A 7 12.23 -47.58 2.81
C LYS A 7 12.51 -46.54 1.71
N ARG A 8 12.57 -46.96 0.44
CA ARG A 8 12.75 -46.06 -0.71
C ARG A 8 11.57 -45.08 -0.89
N ILE A 9 10.35 -45.56 -0.67
CA ILE A 9 9.14 -44.72 -0.72
C ILE A 9 9.15 -43.69 0.42
N GLY A 10 9.50 -44.11 1.64
CA GLY A 10 9.61 -43.19 2.78
C GLY A 10 10.66 -42.09 2.57
N VAL A 11 11.82 -42.44 2.01
CA VAL A 11 12.88 -41.46 1.67
C VAL A 11 12.40 -40.52 0.57
N ALA A 12 11.72 -41.03 -0.46
CA ALA A 12 11.20 -40.18 -1.54
C ALA A 12 10.15 -39.18 -1.04
N LEU A 13 9.24 -39.60 -0.15
CA LEU A 13 8.25 -38.70 0.45
C LEU A 13 8.90 -37.64 1.35
N LEU A 14 9.93 -38.00 2.12
CA LEU A 14 10.67 -37.05 2.95
C LEU A 14 11.39 -35.99 2.08
N CYS A 15 12.04 -36.42 1.00
CA CYS A 15 12.66 -35.51 0.04
C CYS A 15 11.64 -34.57 -0.62
N ALA A 16 10.46 -35.07 -0.98
CA ALA A 16 9.39 -34.27 -1.57
C ALA A 16 8.87 -33.18 -0.60
N VAL A 17 8.68 -33.53 0.68
CA VAL A 17 8.26 -32.58 1.72
C VAL A 17 9.34 -31.52 1.97
N LEU A 18 10.61 -31.94 2.04
CA LEU A 18 11.74 -31.01 2.16
C LEU A 18 11.83 -30.06 0.97
N THR A 19 11.67 -30.56 -0.25
CA THR A 19 11.65 -29.68 -1.44
C THR A 19 10.48 -28.71 -1.43
N TRP A 20 9.31 -29.13 -0.98
CA TRP A 20 8.14 -28.24 -0.90
C TRP A 20 8.33 -27.16 0.17
N PHE A 21 8.97 -27.50 1.30
CA PHE A 21 9.31 -26.54 2.35
C PHE A 21 10.36 -25.52 1.89
N VAL A 22 11.39 -25.97 1.15
CA VAL A 22 12.41 -25.09 0.57
C VAL A 22 11.81 -24.13 -0.47
N VAL A 23 10.91 -24.61 -1.32
CA VAL A 23 10.19 -23.77 -2.29
C VAL A 23 9.27 -22.77 -1.59
N GLY A 24 8.60 -23.17 -0.50
CA GLY A 24 7.73 -22.29 0.29
C GLY A 24 8.47 -21.18 1.03
N VAL A 25 9.69 -21.44 1.51
CA VAL A 25 10.53 -20.44 2.22
C VAL A 25 11.26 -19.51 1.24
N MET A 26 11.60 -19.98 0.03
CA MET A 26 12.28 -19.17 -1.00
C MET A 26 11.34 -18.34 -1.88
N MET A 27 10.02 -18.55 -1.80
CA MET A 27 9.08 -17.75 -2.56
C MET A 27 8.97 -16.37 -1.92
N PRO A 28 9.46 -15.29 -2.57
CA PRO A 28 9.22 -13.96 -2.05
C PRO A 28 7.71 -13.75 -2.07
N LEU A 29 7.10 -13.61 -0.88
CA LEU A 29 5.81 -12.94 -0.76
C LEU A 29 6.00 -11.63 -1.52
N ARG A 30 5.25 -11.41 -2.60
CA ARG A 30 5.42 -10.22 -3.43
C ARG A 30 5.35 -9.00 -2.52
N ALA A 31 6.51 -8.39 -2.29
CA ALA A 31 6.59 -7.13 -1.60
C ALA A 31 6.10 -6.10 -2.61
N ASP A 32 4.86 -5.65 -2.44
CA ASP A 32 4.23 -4.61 -3.25
C ASP A 32 4.83 -3.25 -2.85
N SER A 33 6.16 -3.14 -2.94
CA SER A 33 6.97 -2.06 -2.39
C SER A 33 7.62 -1.20 -3.46
N ALA A 34 7.17 -1.30 -4.71
CA ALA A 34 7.48 -0.27 -5.68
C ALA A 34 6.77 1.02 -5.20
N PRO A 35 7.49 2.14 -4.97
CA PRO A 35 6.82 3.40 -4.72
C PRO A 35 5.97 3.70 -5.95
N ARG A 36 4.65 3.59 -5.80
CA ARG A 36 3.73 4.02 -6.84
C ARG A 36 3.99 5.51 -6.99
N ALA A 37 4.40 5.94 -8.18
CA ALA A 37 4.54 7.36 -8.46
C ALA A 37 3.20 8.01 -8.15
N MET A 38 3.16 8.82 -7.09
CA MET A 38 1.93 9.49 -6.67
C MET A 38 1.64 10.55 -7.73
N GLU A 39 0.59 10.31 -8.53
CA GLU A 39 0.14 11.31 -9.48
C GLU A 39 -0.50 12.46 -8.71
N VAL A 40 -0.11 13.69 -9.04
CA VAL A 40 -0.60 14.89 -8.37
C VAL A 40 -1.19 15.85 -9.39
N VAL A 41 -2.26 16.54 -9.00
CA VAL A 41 -2.92 17.55 -9.82
C VAL A 41 -3.03 18.86 -9.08
N SER A 42 -3.04 19.96 -9.83
CA SER A 42 -3.30 21.29 -9.30
C SER A 42 -4.81 21.52 -9.21
N TYR A 43 -5.35 21.56 -8.00
CA TYR A 43 -6.75 21.89 -7.71
C TYR A 43 -6.91 23.35 -7.28
N THR A 44 -8.03 23.96 -7.66
CA THR A 44 -8.40 25.32 -7.21
C THR A 44 -9.54 25.21 -6.20
N VAL A 45 -9.29 25.69 -4.98
CA VAL A 45 -10.21 25.61 -3.84
C VAL A 45 -11.51 26.35 -4.14
N ARG A 46 -12.64 25.68 -3.94
CA ARG A 46 -13.98 26.26 -4.13
C ARG A 46 -14.56 26.74 -2.79
N PRO A 47 -15.59 27.61 -2.82
CA PRO A 47 -16.30 27.98 -1.60
C PRO A 47 -16.87 26.74 -0.88
N GLY A 48 -16.54 26.60 0.40
CA GLY A 48 -16.99 25.47 1.23
C GLY A 48 -16.03 24.27 1.23
N ASP A 49 -15.01 24.26 0.38
CA ASP A 49 -13.95 23.25 0.43
C ASP A 49 -13.06 23.48 1.65
N THR A 50 -12.71 22.38 2.32
CA THR A 50 -11.71 22.37 3.39
C THR A 50 -10.67 21.31 3.09
N LEU A 51 -9.47 21.47 3.63
CA LEU A 51 -8.44 20.44 3.47
C LEU A 51 -8.92 19.10 4.05
N TRP A 52 -9.74 19.16 5.10
CA TRP A 52 -10.35 17.99 5.74
C TRP A 52 -11.37 17.28 4.85
N SER A 53 -12.27 18.02 4.20
CA SER A 53 -13.26 17.42 3.30
C SER A 53 -12.59 16.76 2.08
N TYR A 54 -11.49 17.35 1.59
CA TYR A 54 -10.69 16.75 0.53
C TYR A 54 -9.92 15.52 1.02
N ALA A 55 -9.22 15.61 2.15
CA ALA A 55 -8.53 14.47 2.75
C ALA A 55 -9.48 13.29 2.96
N GLN A 56 -10.68 13.54 3.47
CA GLN A 56 -11.69 12.51 3.68
C GLN A 56 -12.14 11.85 2.39
N SER A 57 -12.18 12.56 1.26
CA SER A 57 -12.57 11.95 -0.02
C SER A 57 -11.49 11.04 -0.60
N ILE A 58 -10.22 11.28 -0.26
CA ILE A 58 -9.07 10.48 -0.71
C ILE A 58 -8.60 9.42 0.31
N THR A 59 -9.19 9.42 1.52
CA THR A 59 -8.85 8.41 2.52
C THR A 59 -9.66 7.13 2.26
N PRO A 60 -9.01 5.99 1.94
CA PRO A 60 -9.71 4.72 1.79
C PRO A 60 -10.32 4.27 3.12
N GLN A 61 -11.31 3.37 3.07
CA GLN A 61 -12.00 2.92 4.27
C GLN A 61 -11.04 2.26 5.27
N GLY A 62 -11.09 2.71 6.52
CA GLY A 62 -10.16 2.30 7.57
C GLY A 62 -8.82 3.05 7.58
N GLY A 63 -8.60 3.97 6.63
CA GLY A 63 -7.46 4.88 6.63
C GLY A 63 -7.64 6.06 7.61
N ASP A 64 -6.53 6.67 7.98
CA ASP A 64 -6.51 7.83 8.87
C ASP A 64 -6.61 9.14 8.07
N VAL A 65 -7.72 9.86 8.26
CA VAL A 65 -7.95 11.17 7.62
C VAL A 65 -6.95 12.21 8.11
N SER A 66 -6.57 12.17 9.40
CA SER A 66 -5.62 13.13 9.96
C SER A 66 -4.23 13.00 9.33
N GLN A 67 -3.79 11.76 9.10
CA GLN A 67 -2.54 11.48 8.40
C GLN A 67 -2.55 12.03 6.96
N ARG A 68 -3.69 11.94 6.27
CA ARG A 68 -3.85 12.51 4.92
C ARG A 68 -3.90 14.03 4.91
N VAL A 69 -4.49 14.65 5.92
CA VAL A 69 -4.43 16.11 6.13
C VAL A 69 -2.98 16.55 6.30
N ASP A 70 -2.20 15.89 7.16
CA ASP A 70 -0.79 16.22 7.37
C ASP A 70 0.03 16.02 6.09
N GLU A 71 -0.26 14.98 5.31
CA GLU A 71 0.35 14.75 4.00
C GLU A 71 0.04 15.88 3.01
N LEU A 72 -1.22 16.29 2.90
CA LEU A 72 -1.65 17.41 2.06
C LEU A 72 -1.02 18.74 2.51
N MET A 73 -0.89 18.97 3.82
CA MET A 73 -0.23 20.16 4.34
C MET A 73 1.24 20.20 3.95
N ARG A 74 1.97 19.09 4.13
CA ARG A 74 3.38 18.98 3.71
C ARG A 74 3.55 19.12 2.20
N LEU A 75 2.64 18.54 1.41
CA LEU A 75 2.68 18.62 -0.05
C LEU A 75 2.53 20.05 -0.57
N ASN A 76 1.86 20.91 0.19
CA ASN A 76 1.52 22.29 -0.19
C ASN A 76 2.23 23.35 0.65
N ASP A 77 3.16 22.95 1.52
CA ASP A 77 3.82 23.82 2.51
C ASP A 77 2.82 24.68 3.32
N LEU A 78 1.70 24.08 3.73
CA LEU A 78 0.66 24.76 4.51
C LEU A 78 0.93 24.69 6.00
N GLU A 79 0.80 25.82 6.69
CA GLU A 79 0.91 25.92 8.15
C GLU A 79 -0.42 25.64 8.88
N SER A 80 -1.53 25.65 8.14
CA SER A 80 -2.88 25.44 8.68
C SER A 80 -3.79 24.72 7.70
N THR A 81 -4.85 24.11 8.22
CA THR A 81 -5.90 23.43 7.43
C THR A 81 -6.91 24.40 6.80
N ALA A 82 -6.84 25.69 7.16
CA ALA A 82 -7.67 26.72 6.57
C ALA A 82 -7.23 27.01 5.12
N LEU A 83 -8.15 26.81 4.17
CA LEU A 83 -7.93 27.10 2.76
C LEU A 83 -8.64 28.40 2.38
N GLN A 84 -8.03 29.17 1.47
CA GLN A 84 -8.65 30.35 0.88
C GLN A 84 -9.35 29.98 -0.43
N VAL A 85 -10.55 30.52 -0.65
CA VAL A 85 -11.26 30.32 -1.92
C VAL A 85 -10.42 30.89 -3.07
N GLY A 86 -10.25 30.10 -4.13
CA GLY A 86 -9.39 30.45 -5.27
C GLY A 86 -7.92 30.13 -5.07
N GLN A 87 -7.52 29.66 -3.89
CA GLN A 87 -6.17 29.15 -3.65
C GLN A 87 -5.91 27.92 -4.53
N ARG A 88 -4.70 27.83 -5.07
CA ARG A 88 -4.23 26.65 -5.79
C ARG A 88 -3.49 25.74 -4.84
N ILE A 89 -3.88 24.47 -4.81
CA ILE A 89 -3.24 23.42 -4.01
C ILE A 89 -2.94 22.22 -4.91
N VAL A 90 -1.84 21.55 -4.64
CA VAL A 90 -1.46 20.27 -5.20
C VAL A 90 -2.13 19.17 -4.39
N VAL A 91 -2.81 18.26 -5.06
CA VAL A 91 -3.52 17.16 -4.42
C VAL A 91 -3.21 15.84 -5.10
N PRO A 92 -3.13 14.73 -4.35
CA PRO A 92 -2.98 13.40 -4.94
C PRO A 92 -4.21 13.00 -5.75
N VAL A 93 -4.00 12.31 -6.86
CA VAL A 93 -5.06 11.59 -7.57
C VAL A 93 -5.11 10.19 -7.00
N ASP A 94 -6.27 9.81 -6.44
CA ASP A 94 -6.54 8.39 -6.19
C ASP A 94 -6.99 7.74 -7.50
N ASP A 95 -6.43 6.56 -7.78
CA ASP A 95 -6.85 5.65 -8.85
C ASP A 95 -7.80 4.58 -8.26
#